data_AF-A0A100WCS3-F1
#
_entry.id   AF-A0A100WCS3-F1
#
_cell.length_a   1.000
_cell.length_b   1.000
_cell.length_c   1.000
_cell.angle_alpha   90.00
_cell.angle_beta   90.00
_cell.angle_gamma   90.00
#
_symmetry.space_group_name_H-M   'P 1'
#
loop_
_entity.id
_entity.type
_entity.pdbx_description
1 polymer ?
#
loop_
_entity_poly.entity_id
_entity_poly.type
_entity_poly.pdbx_seq_one_letter_code
_entity_poly.pdbx_strand_id
1 'polypeptide(L)'
;MFGSDGHPTAVFGTAESSTGTAIEFGFSDGATTLASAEQLWLAFDAATATEDYYRSIDIATNLAMPDGTARWAVRTAGPVAYPDTGPTTADPLTFGQALRNGLVESESELLPYLLGTIQVRRAVLDGLHGVRRTLPASAPEMARDAYASLVRSLGGLPVVEPAGSGTHAAARFGVRRGITAAAAVDRSAPGGLTVAATDGLYLTGGDYVLSCGSWGRP
;
A
#
# COMPACT_ATOMS: atom_id res chain seq x y z
N MET A 1 -9.12 5.81 10.50
CA MET A 1 -8.17 5.57 9.40
C MET A 1 -6.77 5.92 9.88
N PHE A 2 -5.72 5.81 9.07
CA PHE A 2 -4.38 6.29 9.41
C PHE A 2 -4.09 7.59 8.65
N GLY A 3 -3.19 8.46 9.15
CA GLY A 3 -2.72 9.70 8.51
C GLY A 3 -1.38 9.50 7.79
N SER A 4 -0.91 10.49 7.01
CA SER A 4 0.35 10.48 6.22
C SER A 4 1.55 9.89 6.99
N ASP A 5 1.56 10.17 8.29
CA ASP A 5 2.53 9.81 9.32
C ASP A 5 2.37 8.39 9.89
N GLY A 6 1.36 7.63 9.46
CA GLY A 6 1.01 6.30 9.94
C GLY A 6 0.17 6.28 11.22
N HIS A 7 -0.24 7.41 11.79
CA HIS A 7 -0.97 7.45 13.06
C HIS A 7 -2.50 7.45 12.87
N PRO A 8 -3.27 6.94 13.85
CA PRO A 8 -4.74 6.97 13.78
C PRO A 8 -5.27 8.39 13.56
N THR A 9 -6.13 8.55 12.56
CA THR A 9 -6.80 9.81 12.19
C THR A 9 -8.31 9.63 12.20
N ALA A 10 -9.00 10.61 12.79
CA ALA A 10 -10.46 10.66 12.88
C ALA A 10 -11.11 10.89 11.51
N VAL A 11 -12.21 10.18 11.28
CA VAL A 11 -13.09 10.37 10.13
C VAL A 11 -14.23 11.28 10.57
N PHE A 12 -14.44 12.38 9.84
CA PHE A 12 -15.47 13.37 10.17
C PHE A 12 -16.75 13.18 9.36
N GLY A 13 -16.66 12.53 8.20
CA GLY A 13 -17.82 12.28 7.36
C GLY A 13 -17.51 11.28 6.26
N THR A 14 -18.57 10.67 5.75
CA THR A 14 -18.54 9.80 4.58
C THR A 14 -19.49 10.40 3.54
N ALA A 15 -19.01 10.65 2.33
CA ALA A 15 -19.87 11.03 1.23
C ALA A 15 -20.35 9.75 0.53
N GLU A 16 -21.67 9.62 0.36
CA GLU A 16 -22.22 8.52 -0.44
C GLU A 16 -21.72 8.61 -1.88
N SER A 17 -21.46 7.43 -2.47
CA SER A 17 -21.03 7.28 -3.86
C SER A 17 -22.06 7.95 -4.79
N SER A 18 -21.73 9.11 -5.35
CA SER A 18 -22.42 9.60 -6.54
C SER A 18 -22.16 8.63 -7.70
N THR A 19 -23.17 8.35 -8.51
CA THR A 19 -23.03 7.72 -9.82
C THR A 19 -21.92 8.42 -10.62
N GLY A 20 -20.74 7.82 -10.72
CA GLY A 20 -19.56 8.44 -11.31
C GLY A 20 -18.56 7.40 -11.78
N THR A 21 -17.74 7.78 -12.75
CA THR A 21 -16.71 6.91 -13.32
C THR A 21 -15.68 6.53 -12.26
N ALA A 22 -15.50 5.22 -12.06
CA ALA A 22 -14.41 4.69 -11.26
C ALA A 22 -13.14 4.55 -12.12
N ILE A 23 -11.99 4.81 -11.51
CA ILE A 23 -10.67 4.60 -12.11
C ILE A 23 -9.94 3.57 -11.27
N GLU A 24 -9.50 2.49 -11.91
CA GLU A 24 -8.63 1.49 -11.32
C GLU A 24 -7.17 1.88 -11.59
N PHE A 25 -6.41 1.99 -10.51
CA PHE A 25 -4.99 2.32 -10.51
C PHE A 25 -4.15 1.09 -10.19
N GLY A 26 -3.04 0.94 -10.91
CA GLY A 26 -1.97 -0.01 -10.62
C GLY A 26 -0.67 0.72 -10.31
N PHE A 27 0.10 0.16 -9.38
CA PHE A 27 1.31 0.79 -8.87
C PHE A 27 2.56 -0.05 -9.11
N SER A 28 3.73 0.59 -9.02
CA SER A 28 5.05 -0.02 -9.24
C SER A 28 5.39 -1.16 -8.26
N ASP A 29 4.66 -1.28 -7.15
CA ASP A 29 4.82 -2.35 -6.15
C ASP A 29 3.73 -3.42 -6.26
N GLY A 30 3.01 -3.45 -7.38
CA GLY A 30 1.94 -4.41 -7.66
C GLY A 30 0.62 -4.13 -6.94
N ALA A 31 0.55 -3.13 -6.07
CA ALA A 31 -0.70 -2.74 -5.43
C ALA A 31 -1.69 -2.19 -6.46
N THR A 32 -2.98 -2.36 -6.19
CA THR A 32 -4.06 -1.75 -6.97
C THR A 32 -5.05 -1.03 -6.06
N THR A 33 -5.77 -0.06 -6.61
CA THR A 33 -6.86 0.60 -5.90
C THR A 33 -7.90 1.16 -6.86
N LEU A 34 -9.12 1.35 -6.38
CA LEU A 34 -10.18 2.07 -7.10
C LEU A 34 -10.38 3.44 -6.47
N ALA A 35 -10.59 4.44 -7.33
CA ALA A 35 -10.94 5.79 -6.91
C ALA A 35 -12.00 6.38 -7.84
N SER A 36 -12.72 7.40 -7.36
CA SER A 36 -13.56 8.20 -8.24
C SER A 36 -12.69 9.04 -9.20
N ALA A 37 -13.24 9.38 -10.37
CA ALA A 37 -12.58 10.23 -11.35
C ALA A 37 -12.14 11.60 -10.79
N GLU A 38 -12.91 12.15 -9.85
CA GLU A 38 -12.66 13.46 -9.24
C GLU A 38 -11.86 13.40 -7.92
N GLN A 39 -11.50 12.20 -7.45
CA GLN A 39 -10.64 12.06 -6.27
C GLN A 39 -9.32 12.79 -6.51
N LEU A 40 -8.92 13.65 -5.57
CA LEU A 40 -7.63 14.34 -5.62
C LEU A 40 -6.53 13.48 -5.00
N TRP A 41 -5.33 13.58 -5.55
CA TRP A 41 -4.13 12.85 -5.17
C TRP A 41 -2.99 13.82 -4.96
N LEU A 42 -2.28 13.70 -3.83
CA LEU A 42 -0.99 14.38 -3.71
C LEU A 42 0.04 13.56 -4.48
N ALA A 43 0.34 13.97 -5.71
CA ALA A 43 1.22 13.26 -6.63
C ALA A 43 2.38 14.15 -7.07
N PHE A 44 3.53 13.52 -7.26
CA PHE A 44 4.67 14.10 -7.94
C PHE A 44 4.50 13.91 -9.45
N ASP A 45 4.60 15.00 -10.20
CA ASP A 45 4.61 15.03 -11.65
C ASP A 45 6.05 15.09 -12.16
N ALA A 46 6.51 14.02 -12.81
CA ALA A 46 7.84 13.97 -13.39
C ALA A 46 8.04 14.96 -14.55
N ALA A 47 6.96 15.40 -15.22
CA ALA A 47 7.04 16.35 -16.32
C ALA A 47 7.42 17.76 -15.85
N THR A 48 6.90 18.17 -14.69
CA THR A 48 7.12 19.51 -14.10
C THR A 48 8.06 19.50 -12.92
N ALA A 49 8.42 18.32 -12.41
CA ALA A 49 9.19 18.10 -11.19
C ALA A 49 8.56 18.74 -9.94
N THR A 50 7.23 18.82 -9.89
CA THR A 50 6.47 19.40 -8.77
C THR A 50 5.59 18.35 -8.10
N GLU A 51 5.24 18.60 -6.84
CA GLU A 51 4.25 17.80 -6.12
C GLU A 51 3.05 18.69 -5.81
N ASP A 52 1.86 18.26 -6.23
CA ASP A 52 0.62 19.02 -6.11
C ASP A 52 -0.58 18.06 -6.07
N TYR A 53 -1.79 18.61 -5.95
CA TYR A 53 -3.04 17.88 -6.01
C TYR A 53 -3.54 17.72 -7.44
N TYR A 54 -3.69 16.47 -7.87
CA TYR A 54 -4.19 16.11 -9.20
C TYR A 54 -5.42 15.22 -9.08
N ARG A 55 -6.40 15.39 -9.97
CA ARG A 55 -7.57 14.49 -10.00
C ARG A 55 -7.20 13.16 -10.61
N SER A 56 -7.87 12.08 -10.20
CA SER A 56 -7.68 10.75 -10.77
C SER A 56 -7.77 10.74 -12.30
N ILE A 57 -8.72 11.49 -12.86
CA ILE A 57 -8.92 11.55 -14.32
C ILE A 57 -7.77 12.25 -15.04
N ASP A 58 -7.16 13.27 -14.42
CA ASP A 58 -6.03 13.99 -15.01
C ASP A 58 -4.77 13.10 -14.99
N ILE A 59 -4.57 12.35 -13.90
CA ILE A 59 -3.51 11.33 -13.79
C ILE A 59 -3.71 10.24 -14.84
N ALA A 60 -4.93 9.69 -14.96
CA ALA A 60 -5.23 8.61 -15.90
C ALA A 60 -5.04 9.04 -17.35
N THR A 61 -5.44 10.26 -17.69
CA THR A 61 -5.28 10.84 -19.03
C THR A 61 -3.81 11.04 -19.40
N ASN A 62 -2.95 11.31 -18.42
CA ASN A 62 -1.55 11.66 -18.62
C ASN A 62 -0.59 10.62 -18.01
N LEU A 63 -0.93 9.33 -18.04
CA LEU A 63 -0.22 8.31 -17.25
C LEU A 63 1.30 8.24 -17.50
N ALA A 64 1.73 8.44 -18.74
CA ALA A 64 3.12 8.32 -19.16
C ALA A 64 3.63 9.60 -19.84
N MET A 65 4.94 9.81 -19.75
CA MET A 65 5.67 10.78 -20.53
C MET A 65 5.72 10.36 -22.02
N PRO A 66 6.05 11.27 -22.97
CA PRO A 66 6.16 10.92 -24.39
C PRO A 66 7.15 9.78 -24.71
N ASP A 67 8.12 9.54 -23.84
CA ASP A 67 9.10 8.44 -23.95
C ASP A 67 8.60 7.11 -23.34
N GLY A 68 7.37 7.07 -22.83
CA GLY A 68 6.75 5.90 -22.22
C GLY A 68 7.12 5.69 -20.74
N THR A 69 7.92 6.56 -20.12
CA THR A 69 8.21 6.48 -18.68
C THR A 69 7.00 6.90 -17.84
N ALA A 70 6.86 6.32 -16.65
CA ALA A 70 5.77 6.67 -15.74
C ALA A 70 5.88 8.14 -15.31
N ARG A 71 4.82 8.92 -15.52
CA ARG A 71 4.81 10.35 -15.18
C ARG A 71 4.54 10.61 -13.70
N TRP A 72 3.66 9.82 -13.11
CA TRP A 72 3.10 10.10 -11.79
C TRP A 72 3.68 9.19 -10.72
N ALA A 73 3.97 9.76 -9.56
CA ALA A 73 4.35 9.00 -8.38
C ALA A 73 3.71 9.57 -7.11
N VAL A 74 3.28 8.71 -6.21
CA VAL A 74 2.66 9.10 -4.92
C VAL A 74 3.58 8.72 -3.78
N ARG A 75 3.53 9.48 -2.68
CA ARG A 75 4.30 9.16 -1.48
C ARG A 75 3.78 7.88 -0.84
N THR A 76 4.70 7.04 -0.36
CA THR A 76 4.35 5.99 0.61
C THR A 76 4.08 6.64 1.95
N ALA A 77 3.19 6.04 2.73
CA ALA A 77 2.94 6.46 4.09
C ALA A 77 4.12 6.17 5.03
N GLY A 78 4.10 6.81 6.20
CA GLY A 78 4.87 6.37 7.35
C GLY A 78 4.43 4.98 7.87
N PRO A 79 5.25 4.33 8.72
CA PRO A 79 4.88 3.09 9.36
C PRO A 79 3.58 3.22 10.15
N VAL A 80 2.60 2.37 9.87
CA VAL A 80 1.30 2.42 10.53
C VAL A 80 1.45 2.10 12.01
N ALA A 81 0.87 2.91 12.89
CA ALA A 81 0.89 2.71 14.34
C ALA A 81 -0.47 2.18 14.80
N TYR A 82 -0.63 0.86 14.81
CA TYR A 82 -1.82 0.24 15.40
C TYR A 82 -1.77 0.42 16.93
N PRO A 83 -2.87 0.89 17.56
CA PRO A 83 -2.99 0.87 19.01
C PRO A 83 -3.02 -0.58 19.49
N ASP A 84 -2.44 -0.85 20.66
CA ASP A 84 -2.18 -2.19 21.22
C ASP A 84 -3.15 -3.28 20.73
N THR A 85 -2.60 -4.23 20.00
CA THR A 85 -3.34 -5.41 19.56
C THR A 85 -3.28 -6.51 20.60
N GLY A 86 -4.32 -7.33 20.64
CA GLY A 86 -4.38 -8.51 21.50
C GLY A 86 -3.18 -9.46 21.32
N PRO A 87 -3.07 -10.48 22.18
CA PRO A 87 -1.89 -11.35 22.22
C PRO A 87 -1.67 -12.08 20.90
N THR A 88 -0.41 -12.15 20.45
CA THR A 88 -0.02 -13.04 19.35
C THR A 88 -0.03 -14.49 19.84
N THR A 89 -0.38 -15.41 18.95
CA THR A 89 -0.47 -16.85 19.27
C THR A 89 0.89 -17.53 19.42
N ALA A 90 1.92 -16.93 18.84
CA ALA A 90 3.31 -17.37 18.87
C ALA A 90 4.26 -16.16 18.93
N ASP A 91 5.54 -16.45 19.17
CA ASP A 91 6.60 -15.49 18.96
C ASP A 91 6.63 -15.01 17.49
N PRO A 92 6.64 -13.69 17.21
CA PRO A 92 6.57 -13.15 15.85
C PRO A 92 7.67 -13.65 14.90
N LEU A 93 8.91 -13.81 15.38
CA LEU A 93 10.00 -14.31 14.54
C LEU A 93 9.71 -15.76 14.10
N THR A 94 9.27 -16.58 15.04
CA THR A 94 8.88 -17.98 14.79
C THR A 94 7.70 -18.06 13.83
N PHE A 95 6.70 -17.20 13.99
CA PHE A 95 5.57 -17.11 13.07
C PHE A 95 6.00 -16.74 11.64
N GLY A 96 6.92 -15.78 11.48
CA GLY A 96 7.49 -15.43 10.17
C GLY A 96 8.20 -16.61 9.48
N GLN A 97 8.90 -17.45 10.25
CA GLN A 97 9.52 -18.67 9.72
C GLN A 97 8.47 -19.71 9.30
N ALA A 98 7.38 -19.84 10.06
CA ALA A 98 6.27 -20.73 9.73
C ALA A 98 5.60 -20.30 8.41
N LEU A 99 5.33 -19.00 8.23
CA LEU A 99 4.83 -18.44 6.96
C LEU A 99 5.76 -18.78 5.80
N ARG A 100 7.06 -18.50 5.95
CA ARG A 100 8.08 -18.79 4.92
C ARG A 100 8.05 -20.26 4.46
N ASN A 101 7.83 -21.17 5.40
CA ASN A 101 7.84 -22.61 5.16
C ASN A 101 6.47 -23.17 4.73
N GLY A 102 5.43 -22.33 4.64
CA GLY A 102 4.08 -22.75 4.27
C GLY A 102 3.34 -23.56 5.33
N LEU A 103 3.65 -23.29 6.61
CA LEU A 103 2.98 -23.92 7.75
C LEU A 103 1.77 -23.12 8.25
N VAL A 104 1.56 -21.92 7.72
CA VAL A 104 0.40 -21.08 8.02
C VAL A 104 -0.55 -21.20 6.83
N GLU A 105 -1.77 -21.64 7.11
CA GLU A 105 -2.75 -22.00 6.07
C GLU A 105 -3.93 -21.02 6.04
N SER A 106 -4.10 -20.19 7.08
CA SER A 106 -5.21 -19.23 7.17
C SER A 106 -4.73 -17.77 7.31
N GLU A 107 -5.32 -16.88 6.53
CA GLU A 107 -5.16 -15.42 6.69
C GLU A 107 -5.56 -14.93 8.09
N SER A 108 -6.50 -15.61 8.74
CA SER A 108 -6.94 -15.25 10.09
C SER A 108 -5.82 -15.37 11.12
N GLU A 109 -4.84 -16.25 10.90
CA GLU A 109 -3.67 -16.40 11.74
C GLU A 109 -2.66 -15.27 11.56
N LEU A 110 -2.65 -14.64 10.37
CA LEU A 110 -1.77 -13.54 10.01
C LEU A 110 -2.25 -12.20 10.59
N LEU A 111 -3.56 -12.04 10.74
CA LEU A 111 -4.18 -10.77 11.12
C LEU A 111 -3.64 -10.18 12.45
N PRO A 112 -3.47 -10.94 13.54
CA PRO A 112 -2.90 -10.41 14.79
C PRO A 112 -1.48 -9.85 14.61
N TYR A 113 -0.71 -10.39 13.67
CA TYR A 113 0.64 -9.94 13.39
C TYR A 113 0.67 -8.75 12.43
N LEU A 114 -0.19 -8.72 11.40
CA LEU A 114 -0.33 -7.57 10.49
C LEU A 114 -0.83 -6.32 11.19
N LEU A 115 -1.72 -6.48 12.17
CA LEU A 115 -2.21 -5.38 12.99
C LEU A 115 -1.28 -5.12 14.20
N GLY A 116 -0.25 -5.93 14.39
CA GLY A 116 0.68 -5.82 15.51
C GLY A 116 1.44 -4.49 15.54
N THR A 117 2.12 -4.25 16.66
CA THR A 117 3.05 -3.12 16.79
C THR A 117 4.12 -3.15 15.68
N ILE A 118 4.78 -2.02 15.46
CA ILE A 118 5.88 -1.92 14.48
C ILE A 118 6.95 -2.99 14.76
N GLN A 119 7.23 -3.26 16.05
CA GLN A 119 8.19 -4.26 16.49
C GLN A 119 7.74 -5.67 16.12
N VAL A 120 6.47 -6.02 16.36
CA VAL A 120 5.90 -7.34 16.00
C VAL A 120 6.03 -7.57 14.50
N ARG A 121 5.62 -6.61 13.68
CA ARG A 121 5.69 -6.74 12.22
C ARG A 121 7.10 -6.85 11.68
N ARG A 122 8.05 -6.09 12.25
CA ARG A 122 9.48 -6.22 11.92
C ARG A 122 10.00 -7.61 12.24
N ALA A 123 9.65 -8.16 13.40
CA ALA A 123 10.07 -9.49 13.79
C ALA A 123 9.47 -10.59 12.89
N VAL A 124 8.20 -10.48 12.48
CA VAL A 124 7.62 -11.39 11.47
C VAL A 124 8.36 -11.27 10.14
N LEU A 125 8.65 -10.05 9.70
CA LEU A 125 9.39 -9.81 8.45
C LEU A 125 10.80 -10.42 8.50
N ASP A 126 11.49 -10.31 9.64
CA ASP A 126 12.79 -10.95 9.87
C ASP A 126 12.68 -12.48 9.80
N GLY A 127 11.60 -13.06 10.32
CA GLY A 127 11.32 -14.49 10.23
C GLY A 127 11.09 -14.96 8.79
N LEU A 128 10.30 -14.20 8.02
CA LEU A 128 10.03 -14.43 6.60
C LEU A 128 11.32 -14.43 5.76
N HIS A 129 12.16 -13.44 6.01
CA HIS A 129 13.47 -13.28 5.39
C HIS A 129 14.46 -14.39 5.76
N GLY A 130 14.47 -14.78 7.04
CA GLY A 130 15.55 -15.55 7.65
C GLY A 130 16.95 -14.97 7.36
N VAL A 131 17.96 -15.83 7.38
CA VAL A 131 19.38 -15.42 7.34
C VAL A 131 19.77 -14.66 6.07
N ARG A 132 19.14 -14.97 4.93
CA ARG A 132 19.50 -14.40 3.63
C ARG A 132 18.85 -13.05 3.33
N ARG A 133 17.91 -12.58 4.17
CA ARG A 133 17.13 -11.35 3.91
C ARG A 133 16.38 -11.36 2.57
N THR A 134 16.00 -12.55 2.13
CA THR A 134 15.32 -12.78 0.85
C THR A 134 14.29 -13.88 1.03
N LEU A 135 13.13 -13.73 0.39
CA LEU A 135 12.15 -14.80 0.31
C LEU A 135 12.59 -15.84 -0.74
N PRO A 136 12.52 -17.16 -0.48
CA PRO A 136 12.91 -18.16 -1.48
C PRO A 136 11.88 -18.26 -2.62
N ALA A 137 12.33 -18.75 -3.79
CA ALA A 137 11.49 -19.08 -4.94
C ALA A 137 10.25 -19.90 -4.62
N SER A 138 10.45 -20.88 -3.75
CA SER A 138 9.47 -21.88 -3.33
C SER A 138 8.54 -21.36 -2.24
N ALA A 139 8.66 -20.08 -1.85
CA ALA A 139 7.79 -19.53 -0.84
C ALA A 139 6.34 -19.56 -1.32
N PRO A 140 5.42 -20.02 -0.47
CA PRO A 140 4.01 -20.08 -0.81
C PRO A 140 3.46 -18.68 -1.09
N GLU A 141 2.35 -18.62 -1.82
CA GLU A 141 1.67 -17.38 -2.17
C GLU A 141 1.35 -16.52 -0.94
N MET A 142 0.78 -17.12 0.12
CA MET A 142 0.52 -16.43 1.38
C MET A 142 1.75 -15.76 1.99
N ALA A 143 2.95 -16.36 1.87
CA ALA A 143 4.18 -15.73 2.37
C ALA A 143 4.60 -14.52 1.53
N ARG A 144 4.37 -14.56 0.21
CA ARG A 144 4.62 -13.44 -0.72
C ARG A 144 3.67 -12.28 -0.44
N ASP A 145 2.39 -12.57 -0.22
CA ASP A 145 1.36 -11.56 0.05
C ASP A 145 1.51 -10.96 1.45
N ALA A 146 1.82 -11.80 2.45
CA ALA A 146 2.16 -11.35 3.79
C ALA A 146 3.41 -10.46 3.79
N TYR A 147 4.44 -10.83 3.03
CA TYR A 147 5.64 -10.01 2.86
C TYR A 147 5.31 -8.62 2.32
N ALA A 148 4.56 -8.55 1.21
CA ALA A 148 4.18 -7.28 0.60
C ALA A 148 3.38 -6.41 1.56
N SER A 149 2.38 -7.00 2.24
CA SER A 149 1.55 -6.32 3.23
C SER A 149 2.35 -5.80 4.42
N LEU A 150 3.26 -6.62 4.97
CA LEU A 150 4.13 -6.22 6.08
C LEU A 150 5.05 -5.07 5.70
N VAL A 151 5.72 -5.16 4.54
CA VAL A 151 6.60 -4.10 4.04
C VAL A 151 5.84 -2.79 3.86
N ARG A 152 4.68 -2.85 3.19
CA ARG A 152 3.86 -1.65 2.99
C ARG A 152 3.43 -1.06 4.32
N SER A 153 2.96 -1.86 5.27
CA SER A 153 2.54 -1.40 6.61
C SER A 153 3.66 -0.74 7.43
N LEU A 154 4.93 -1.03 7.10
CA LEU A 154 6.11 -0.41 7.68
C LEU A 154 6.59 0.82 6.89
N GLY A 155 5.78 1.33 5.95
CA GLY A 155 6.09 2.46 5.09
C GLY A 155 7.08 2.16 3.97
N GLY A 156 7.31 0.89 3.67
CA GLY A 156 8.19 0.43 2.61
C GLY A 156 7.47 0.12 1.30
N LEU A 157 8.22 0.07 0.22
CA LEU A 157 7.80 -0.40 -1.10
C LEU A 157 8.35 -1.82 -1.30
N PRO A 158 7.49 -2.86 -1.37
CA PRO A 158 7.95 -4.20 -1.68
C PRO A 158 8.38 -4.27 -3.16
N VAL A 159 9.56 -4.83 -3.38
CA VAL A 159 10.13 -5.07 -4.70
C VAL A 159 10.37 -6.55 -4.84
N VAL A 160 9.72 -7.15 -5.82
CA VAL A 160 9.73 -8.59 -6.06
C VAL A 160 10.37 -8.80 -7.44
N GLU A 161 11.64 -9.17 -7.46
CA GLU A 161 12.44 -9.32 -8.67
C GLU A 161 12.72 -10.80 -8.96
N PRO A 162 12.61 -11.29 -10.20
CA PRO A 162 13.09 -12.62 -10.56
C PRO A 162 14.61 -12.72 -10.32
N ALA A 163 15.04 -13.75 -9.61
CA ALA A 163 16.45 -14.00 -9.30
C ALA A 163 16.81 -15.46 -9.57
N GLY A 164 17.40 -15.73 -10.74
CA GLY A 164 17.87 -17.07 -11.11
C GLY A 164 16.77 -18.14 -10.96
N SER A 165 16.93 -19.05 -10.00
CA SER A 165 15.95 -20.09 -9.67
C SER A 165 14.84 -19.64 -8.72
N GLY A 166 14.60 -18.33 -8.57
CA GLY A 166 13.64 -17.80 -7.62
C GLY A 166 13.21 -16.35 -7.73
N THR A 167 12.71 -15.84 -6.62
CA THR A 167 12.19 -14.48 -6.48
C THR A 167 12.94 -13.79 -5.36
N HIS A 168 13.62 -12.68 -5.65
CA HIS A 168 14.24 -11.81 -4.67
C HIS A 168 13.22 -10.78 -4.20
N ALA A 169 12.87 -10.85 -2.91
CA ALA A 169 12.02 -9.86 -2.27
C ALA A 169 12.91 -8.86 -1.51
N ALA A 170 12.81 -7.58 -1.83
CA ALA A 170 13.47 -6.46 -1.17
C ALA A 170 12.47 -5.38 -0.77
N ALA A 171 12.85 -4.52 0.17
CA ALA A 171 12.04 -3.39 0.60
C ALA A 171 12.82 -2.10 0.37
N ARG A 172 12.18 -1.10 -0.25
CA ARG A 172 12.73 0.25 -0.40
C ARG A 172 11.95 1.20 0.50
N PHE A 173 12.63 1.99 1.31
CA PHE A 173 12.00 2.95 2.23
C PHE A 173 12.27 4.38 1.78
N GLY A 174 11.33 5.29 2.02
CA GLY A 174 11.46 6.70 1.64
C GLY A 174 11.40 6.97 0.14
N VAL A 175 10.91 6.00 -0.65
CA VAL A 175 10.74 6.12 -2.10
C VAL A 175 9.28 6.42 -2.44
N ARG A 176 9.05 7.12 -3.55
CA ARG A 176 7.69 7.25 -4.10
C ARG A 176 7.29 5.96 -4.83
N ARG A 177 6.00 5.67 -4.79
CA ARG A 177 5.35 4.59 -5.54
C ARG A 177 4.91 5.15 -6.90
N GLY A 178 5.41 4.60 -7.99
CA GLY A 178 5.01 5.01 -9.34
C GLY A 178 3.61 4.52 -9.67
N ILE A 179 2.84 5.33 -10.39
CA ILE A 179 1.57 4.90 -10.98
C ILE A 179 1.88 4.32 -12.36
N THR A 180 1.64 3.02 -12.53
CA THR A 180 2.01 2.27 -13.73
C THR A 180 0.81 1.92 -14.61
N ALA A 181 -0.40 1.95 -14.03
CA ALA A 181 -1.65 1.76 -14.74
C ALA A 181 -2.73 2.67 -14.15
N ALA A 182 -3.62 3.18 -15.01
CA ALA A 182 -4.79 3.94 -14.62
C ALA A 182 -5.83 3.83 -15.73
N ALA A 183 -6.98 3.22 -15.46
CA ALA A 183 -8.03 3.01 -16.46
C ALA A 183 -9.42 3.21 -15.86
N ALA A 184 -10.31 3.83 -16.64
CA ALA A 184 -11.72 3.88 -16.29
C ALA A 184 -12.32 2.47 -16.34
N VAL A 185 -13.11 2.11 -15.33
CA VAL A 185 -13.74 0.79 -15.22
C VAL A 185 -15.25 0.93 -15.02
N ASP A 186 -15.99 -0.04 -15.53
CA ASP A 186 -17.46 -0.11 -15.38
C ASP A 186 -17.83 -0.69 -14.01
N ARG A 187 -17.53 0.10 -12.96
CA ARG A 187 -17.85 -0.18 -11.57
C ARG A 187 -18.29 1.12 -10.90
N SER A 188 -19.13 1.02 -9.87
CA SER A 188 -19.47 2.19 -9.05
C SER A 188 -18.21 2.76 -8.40
N ALA A 189 -18.04 4.08 -8.49
CA ALA A 189 -16.97 4.76 -7.78
C ALA A 189 -17.10 4.50 -6.26
N PRO A 190 -15.99 4.26 -5.55
CA PRO A 190 -16.05 4.19 -4.10
C PRO A 190 -16.51 5.54 -3.52
N GLY A 191 -17.29 5.48 -2.45
CA GLY A 191 -17.69 6.68 -1.70
C GLY A 191 -16.47 7.41 -1.13
N GLY A 192 -16.53 8.74 -1.11
CA GLY A 192 -15.46 9.58 -0.56
C GLY A 192 -15.47 9.57 0.97
N LEU A 193 -14.30 9.65 1.60
CA LEU A 193 -14.17 9.82 3.05
C LEU A 193 -13.56 11.19 3.36
N THR A 194 -14.07 11.87 4.38
CA THR A 194 -13.52 13.14 4.89
C THR A 194 -12.79 12.91 6.22
N VAL A 195 -11.54 13.33 6.33
CA VAL A 195 -10.69 13.12 7.52
C VAL A 195 -9.97 14.37 7.99
N ALA A 196 -9.51 14.31 9.25
CA ALA A 196 -8.69 15.30 9.94
C ALA A 196 -7.19 15.30 9.58
N ALA A 197 -6.79 14.78 8.42
CA ALA A 197 -5.36 14.65 8.10
C ALA A 197 -4.80 15.97 7.53
N THR A 198 -3.60 16.36 7.96
CA THR A 198 -2.94 17.60 7.48
C THR A 198 -2.47 17.51 6.02
N ASP A 199 -2.15 16.30 5.54
CA ASP A 199 -1.50 16.11 4.22
C ASP A 199 -2.34 15.27 3.23
N GLY A 200 -3.46 14.66 3.67
CA GLY A 200 -4.39 13.89 2.82
C GLY A 200 -4.97 12.61 3.45
N LEU A 201 -6.06 12.12 2.84
CA LEU A 201 -6.77 10.86 3.11
C LEU A 201 -6.05 9.67 2.45
N TYR A 202 -6.31 8.47 2.98
CA TYR A 202 -6.00 7.23 2.26
C TYR A 202 -7.25 6.46 1.87
N LEU A 203 -7.28 6.07 0.61
CA LEU A 203 -8.22 5.09 0.10
C LEU A 203 -7.69 3.69 0.41
N THR A 204 -8.48 2.92 1.17
CA THR A 204 -8.22 1.51 1.45
C THR A 204 -8.75 0.68 0.28
N GLY A 205 -7.87 0.25 -0.62
CA GLY A 205 -8.09 -0.85 -1.56
C GLY A 205 -7.61 -2.19 -0.96
N GLY A 206 -7.96 -3.31 -1.61
CA GLY A 206 -7.84 -4.69 -1.09
C GLY A 206 -6.45 -5.15 -0.61
N ASP A 207 -5.40 -4.41 -0.93
CA ASP A 207 -4.07 -4.61 -0.36
C ASP A 207 -3.77 -3.47 0.61
N TYR A 208 -3.79 -3.78 1.90
CA TYR A 208 -3.38 -2.92 3.00
C TYR A 208 -2.03 -2.24 2.66
N VAL A 209 -2.09 -1.01 2.12
CA VAL A 209 -1.37 0.21 2.52
C VAL A 209 -1.16 1.20 1.35
N LEU A 210 -2.00 2.24 1.41
CA LEU A 210 -1.75 3.70 1.35
C LEU A 210 -1.25 4.32 0.04
N SER A 211 -2.14 5.11 -0.59
CA SER A 211 -1.80 6.14 -1.56
C SER A 211 -2.54 7.45 -1.21
N CYS A 212 -1.83 8.59 -1.27
CA CYS A 212 -2.26 9.89 -0.74
C CYS A 212 -3.31 10.59 -1.62
N GLY A 213 -4.45 10.98 -1.05
CA GLY A 213 -5.37 11.91 -1.68
C GLY A 213 -6.07 12.83 -0.70
N SER A 214 -5.93 14.15 -0.80
CA SER A 214 -6.67 15.09 0.07
C SER A 214 -8.06 15.38 -0.50
N TRP A 215 -8.95 15.95 0.29
CA TRP A 215 -10.02 16.79 -0.24
C TRP A 215 -9.91 18.18 0.40
N GLY A 216 -10.30 19.20 -0.37
CA GLY A 216 -9.91 20.60 -0.22
C GLY A 216 -10.22 21.25 1.13
N ARG A 217 -9.46 22.31 1.43
CA ARG A 217 -9.72 23.25 2.53
C ARG A 217 -11.09 23.95 2.35
N PRO A 218 -11.73 24.39 3.45
CA PRO A 218 -12.95 25.18 3.41
C PRO A 218 -12.80 26.49 2.62
#